data_AF-A0A844QLT6-F1
#
_entry.id   AF-A0A844QLT6-F1
#
_cell.length_a   1.000
_cell.length_b   1.000
_cell.length_c   1.000
_cell.angle_alpha   90.00
_cell.angle_beta   90.00
_cell.angle_gamma   90.00
#
_symmetry.space_group_name_H-M   'P 1'
#
loop_
_entity.id
_entity.type
_entity.pdbx_description
1 polymer ?
#
loop_
_entity_poly.entity_id
_entity_poly.type
_entity_poly.pdbx_seq_one_letter_code
_entity_poly.pdbx_strand_id
1 'polypeptide(L)'
;MNGDIDSVNHLGIAVRDMEAACALYERLGFQLTPLSVHSGSSSPDEPVQPMATGNRCAVFPNNYIEVLGIVNPGALDWGWDRFIDRFEGAHIICFGCKDADTVATRLSSANVANSGVIALQRDIGTPEGTRTAKFDCVHFDRAATPEGLIQAARHRNPEYVHQPRYLTHENGATSLSSLLIVSEDPQATAQRYAVLTGQSLGQIDGLPGISLPLVTTLRFTGPQDAGQRLSGTLLSPAPSIVAATFTVADLASARALIADAGFPIVEGDNRFHVPAEHALGVVHEFVQDTR
;
A
#
# COMPACT_ATOMS: atom_id res chain seq x y z
N MET A 1 -5.53 10.54 19.37
CA MET A 1 -6.43 11.70 19.16
C MET A 1 -7.63 11.24 18.36
N ASN A 2 -8.84 11.71 18.66
CA ASN A 2 -10.02 11.32 17.90
C ASN A 2 -9.84 11.75 16.44
N GLY A 3 -9.97 10.82 15.50
CA GLY A 3 -9.97 11.09 14.05
C GLY A 3 -8.62 11.01 13.34
N ASP A 4 -7.54 10.69 14.06
CA ASP A 4 -6.20 10.48 13.49
C ASP A 4 -6.11 9.18 12.65
N ILE A 5 -4.91 8.82 12.22
CA ILE A 5 -4.64 7.62 11.41
C ILE A 5 -5.13 6.36 12.11
N ASP A 6 -5.93 5.56 11.41
CA ASP A 6 -6.51 4.32 11.92
C ASP A 6 -6.12 3.06 11.13
N SER A 7 -5.56 3.23 9.92
CA SER A 7 -5.30 2.14 8.98
C SER A 7 -4.19 2.47 8.00
N VAL A 8 -3.65 1.45 7.35
CA VAL A 8 -3.09 1.61 6.01
C VAL A 8 -4.29 1.56 5.07
N ASN A 9 -4.64 2.67 4.43
CA ASN A 9 -5.67 2.71 3.41
C ASN A 9 -5.24 1.87 2.20
N HIS A 10 -4.01 2.08 1.73
CA HIS A 10 -3.41 1.21 0.72
C HIS A 10 -1.88 1.20 0.75
N LEU A 11 -1.34 0.09 0.23
CA LEU A 11 0.04 -0.03 -0.23
C LEU A 11 0.05 0.15 -1.75
N GLY A 12 0.88 1.05 -2.26
CA GLY A 12 1.07 1.23 -3.71
C GLY A 12 2.34 0.54 -4.20
N ILE A 13 2.15 -0.35 -5.18
CA ILE A 13 3.21 -1.08 -5.88
C ILE A 13 3.43 -0.42 -7.24
N ALA A 14 4.62 0.14 -7.38
CA ALA A 14 5.07 0.76 -8.61
C ALA A 14 5.59 -0.27 -9.59
N VAL A 15 5.06 -0.22 -10.81
CA VAL A 15 5.39 -1.15 -11.89
C VAL A 15 5.79 -0.44 -13.17
N ARG A 16 6.67 -1.08 -13.94
CA ARG A 16 7.10 -0.63 -15.27
C ARG A 16 6.09 -1.00 -16.35
N ASP A 17 5.49 -2.18 -16.22
CA ASP A 17 4.52 -2.74 -17.15
C ASP A 17 3.20 -3.01 -16.43
N MET A 18 2.21 -2.15 -16.67
CA MET A 18 0.89 -2.25 -16.04
C MET A 18 0.12 -3.50 -16.48
N GLU A 19 0.25 -3.92 -17.74
CA GLU A 19 -0.48 -5.08 -18.25
C GLU A 19 0.08 -6.36 -17.62
N ALA A 20 1.40 -6.53 -17.66
CA ALA A 20 2.07 -7.68 -17.08
C ALA A 20 1.86 -7.76 -15.56
N ALA A 21 1.97 -6.63 -14.85
CA ALA A 21 1.77 -6.57 -13.41
C ALA A 21 0.33 -6.96 -13.00
N CYS A 22 -0.67 -6.46 -13.73
CA CYS A 22 -2.05 -6.77 -13.42
C CYS A 22 -2.38 -8.24 -13.74
N ALA A 23 -1.88 -8.78 -14.84
CA ALA A 23 -2.02 -10.19 -15.17
C ALA A 23 -1.35 -11.09 -14.12
N LEU A 24 -0.20 -10.68 -13.56
CA LEU A 24 0.46 -11.37 -12.46
C LEU A 24 -0.40 -11.37 -11.19
N TYR A 25 -0.97 -10.23 -10.82
CA TYR A 25 -1.87 -10.10 -9.67
C TYR A 25 -3.13 -10.95 -9.81
N GLU A 26 -3.73 -10.97 -10.99
CA GLU A 26 -4.89 -11.83 -11.29
C GLU A 26 -4.52 -13.31 -11.21
N ARG A 27 -3.34 -13.71 -11.68
CA ARG A 27 -2.82 -15.09 -11.52
C ARG A 27 -2.52 -15.45 -10.06
N LEU A 28 -2.17 -14.48 -9.21
CA LEU A 28 -2.08 -14.68 -7.75
C LEU A 28 -3.46 -14.83 -7.09
N GLY A 29 -4.55 -14.76 -7.86
CA GLY A 29 -5.92 -14.92 -7.40
C GLY A 29 -6.57 -13.63 -6.89
N PHE A 30 -5.98 -12.45 -7.14
CA PHE A 30 -6.61 -11.19 -6.77
C PHE A 30 -7.59 -10.69 -7.83
N GLN A 31 -8.84 -10.42 -7.44
CA GLN A 31 -9.75 -9.58 -8.22
C GLN A 31 -9.25 -8.13 -8.24
N LEU A 32 -8.93 -7.61 -9.42
CA LEU A 32 -8.56 -6.21 -9.62
C LEU A 32 -9.72 -5.34 -10.11
N THR A 33 -9.78 -4.08 -9.69
CA THR A 33 -10.68 -3.09 -10.27
C THR A 33 -10.34 -2.81 -11.74
N PRO A 34 -11.25 -2.21 -12.53
CA PRO A 34 -10.90 -1.60 -13.81
C PRO A 34 -9.79 -0.56 -13.67
N LEU A 35 -9.09 -0.28 -14.77
CA LEU A 35 -8.10 0.78 -14.82
C LEU A 35 -8.74 2.13 -14.49
N SER A 36 -8.16 2.84 -13.52
CA SER A 36 -8.47 4.23 -13.24
C SER A 36 -7.24 5.08 -13.57
N VAL A 37 -7.37 5.93 -14.58
CA VAL A 37 -6.34 6.92 -14.92
C VAL A 37 -6.41 8.06 -13.90
N HIS A 38 -5.27 8.46 -13.34
CA HIS A 38 -5.22 9.61 -12.44
C HIS A 38 -5.55 10.89 -13.20
N SER A 39 -6.14 11.86 -12.52
CA SER A 39 -6.47 13.15 -13.10
C SER A 39 -5.91 14.25 -12.20
N GLY A 40 -5.34 15.28 -12.81
CA GLY A 40 -4.67 16.36 -12.10
C GLY A 40 -4.53 17.59 -12.98
N SER A 41 -3.96 18.64 -12.42
CA SER A 41 -3.71 19.90 -13.13
C SER A 41 -2.29 20.40 -12.81
N SER A 42 -1.66 21.12 -13.74
CA SER A 42 -0.31 21.67 -13.54
C SER A 42 -0.32 22.86 -12.59
N SER A 43 -1.47 23.55 -12.47
CA SER A 43 -1.66 24.71 -11.59
C SER A 43 -3.12 24.81 -11.12
N PRO A 44 -3.41 25.53 -10.01
CA PRO A 44 -4.78 25.64 -9.48
C PRO A 44 -5.81 26.20 -10.46
N ASP A 45 -5.37 27.02 -11.42
CA ASP A 45 -6.23 27.70 -12.40
C ASP A 45 -6.38 26.93 -13.72
N GLU A 46 -5.63 25.83 -13.89
CA GLU A 46 -5.68 24.99 -15.09
C GLU A 46 -6.74 23.88 -14.99
N PRO A 47 -7.36 23.46 -16.11
CA PRO A 47 -8.30 22.36 -16.12
C PRO A 47 -7.67 21.04 -15.64
N VAL A 48 -8.45 20.24 -14.93
CA VAL A 48 -8.08 18.86 -14.58
C VAL A 48 -8.04 18.02 -15.87
N GLN A 49 -6.92 17.36 -16.12
CA GLN A 49 -6.69 16.49 -17.27
C GLN A 49 -6.23 15.09 -16.82
N PRO A 50 -6.45 14.05 -17.64
CA PRO A 50 -5.84 12.75 -17.43
C PRO A 50 -4.31 12.84 -17.35
N MET A 51 -3.73 12.17 -16.37
CA MET A 51 -2.30 12.13 -16.10
C MET A 51 -1.62 10.92 -16.75
N ALA A 52 -0.30 10.87 -16.62
CA ALA A 52 0.52 9.78 -17.12
C ALA A 52 0.27 8.45 -16.39
N THR A 53 -0.05 8.51 -15.09
CA THR A 53 -0.21 7.33 -14.25
C THR A 53 -1.66 6.87 -14.15
N GLY A 54 -1.84 5.57 -13.94
CA GLY A 54 -3.12 4.96 -13.61
C GLY A 54 -2.94 3.76 -12.70
N ASN A 55 -4.03 3.34 -12.06
CA ASN A 55 -4.02 2.24 -11.11
C ASN A 55 -5.08 1.18 -11.40
N ARG A 56 -4.83 -0.02 -10.89
CA ARG A 56 -5.83 -1.06 -10.64
C ARG A 56 -5.65 -1.54 -9.21
N CYS A 57 -6.74 -1.78 -8.50
CA CYS A 57 -6.68 -2.09 -7.07
C CYS A 57 -7.20 -3.48 -6.75
N ALA A 58 -6.53 -4.19 -5.82
CA ALA A 58 -7.07 -5.37 -5.14
C ALA A 58 -7.69 -4.91 -3.82
N VAL A 59 -9.03 -4.88 -3.73
CA VAL A 59 -9.75 -4.18 -2.67
C VAL A 59 -10.23 -5.12 -1.57
N PHE A 60 -9.89 -4.83 -0.32
CA PHE A 60 -10.37 -5.52 0.86
C PHE A 60 -11.36 -4.64 1.65
N PRO A 61 -12.06 -5.16 2.67
CA PRO A 61 -13.04 -4.40 3.43
C PRO A 61 -12.48 -3.13 4.09
N ASN A 62 -11.21 -3.16 4.53
CA ASN A 62 -10.61 -2.05 5.28
C ASN A 62 -9.43 -1.37 4.56
N ASN A 63 -8.89 -1.97 3.51
CA ASN A 63 -7.71 -1.49 2.81
C ASN A 63 -7.59 -2.11 1.42
N TYR A 64 -6.58 -1.73 0.64
CA TYR A 64 -6.36 -2.30 -0.69
C TYR A 64 -4.88 -2.30 -1.09
N ILE A 65 -4.53 -3.09 -2.10
CA ILE A 65 -3.30 -2.88 -2.86
C ILE A 65 -3.63 -2.02 -4.07
N GLU A 66 -2.77 -1.06 -4.36
CA GLU A 66 -2.80 -0.26 -5.58
C GLU A 66 -1.62 -0.68 -6.47
N VAL A 67 -1.90 -1.35 -7.58
CA VAL A 67 -0.89 -1.56 -8.64
C VAL A 67 -0.93 -0.34 -9.53
N LEU A 68 0.17 0.41 -9.63
CA LEU A 68 0.22 1.62 -10.46
C LEU A 68 1.47 1.75 -11.32
N GLY A 69 1.30 2.42 -12.45
CA GLY A 69 2.34 2.61 -13.45
C GLY A 69 1.91 3.64 -14.50
N ILE A 70 2.79 3.87 -15.48
CA ILE A 70 2.54 4.78 -16.59
C ILE A 70 1.62 4.11 -17.60
N VAL A 71 0.50 4.75 -17.91
CA VAL A 71 -0.50 4.31 -18.89
C VAL A 71 -0.70 5.31 -20.03
N ASN A 72 -0.34 6.59 -19.81
CA ASN A 72 -0.36 7.64 -20.83
C ASN A 72 1.03 8.31 -20.92
N PRO A 73 2.01 7.68 -21.57
CA PRO A 73 3.36 8.23 -21.63
C PRO A 73 3.36 9.63 -22.29
N GLY A 74 4.07 10.58 -21.68
CA GLY A 74 4.17 11.96 -22.14
C GLY A 74 3.08 12.92 -21.62
N ALA A 75 2.08 12.43 -20.89
CA ALA A 75 1.14 13.28 -20.16
C ALA A 75 1.77 13.85 -18.86
N LEU A 76 1.05 14.71 -18.15
CA LEU A 76 1.47 15.25 -16.86
C LEU A 76 1.79 14.09 -15.89
N ASP A 77 2.98 14.13 -15.30
CA ASP A 77 3.45 13.13 -14.32
C ASP A 77 3.96 13.83 -13.05
N TRP A 78 3.78 13.18 -11.90
CA TRP A 78 4.29 13.62 -10.60
C TRP A 78 5.68 13.04 -10.29
N GLY A 79 6.45 12.75 -11.34
CA GLY A 79 7.77 12.15 -11.26
C GLY A 79 7.68 10.73 -10.73
N TRP A 80 6.94 9.87 -11.44
CA TRP A 80 6.82 8.46 -11.12
C TRP A 80 8.11 7.69 -11.38
N ASP A 81 8.83 8.08 -12.44
CA ASP A 81 10.09 7.47 -12.86
C ASP A 81 11.10 7.38 -11.73
N ARG A 82 11.18 8.38 -10.84
CA ARG A 82 12.14 8.37 -9.71
C ARG A 82 11.94 7.21 -8.73
N PHE A 83 10.71 6.70 -8.60
CA PHE A 83 10.42 5.57 -7.73
C PHE A 83 10.84 4.28 -8.42
N ILE A 84 10.41 4.13 -9.66
CA ILE A 84 10.72 3.00 -10.53
C ILE A 84 12.24 2.86 -10.76
N ASP A 85 12.96 3.96 -10.90
CA ASP A 85 14.43 4.01 -11.07
C ASP A 85 15.18 3.46 -9.85
N ARG A 86 14.59 3.50 -8.65
CA ARG A 86 15.15 2.81 -7.48
C ARG A 86 14.98 1.30 -7.65
N PHE A 87 13.74 0.87 -7.88
CA PHE A 87 13.34 -0.52 -8.12
C PHE A 87 11.83 -0.58 -8.45
N GLU A 88 11.41 -1.65 -9.13
CA GLU A 88 9.99 -2.05 -9.16
C GLU A 88 9.60 -2.62 -7.79
N GLY A 89 8.48 -2.18 -7.20
CA GLY A 89 8.14 -2.55 -5.82
C GLY A 89 7.22 -1.59 -5.08
N ALA A 90 7.08 -1.79 -3.77
CA ALA A 90 6.27 -0.93 -2.92
C ALA A 90 6.95 0.42 -2.68
N HIS A 91 6.28 1.49 -3.09
CA HIS A 91 6.75 2.87 -2.96
C HIS A 91 5.72 3.81 -2.34
N ILE A 92 4.53 3.33 -1.99
CA ILE A 92 3.48 4.18 -1.41
C ILE A 92 2.90 3.51 -0.16
N ILE A 93 2.81 4.27 0.93
CA ILE A 93 1.86 3.96 2.00
C ILE A 93 0.94 5.16 2.13
N CYS A 94 -0.33 4.94 1.82
CA CYS A 94 -1.37 5.88 2.19
C CYS A 94 -2.03 5.38 3.47
N PHE A 95 -1.91 6.14 4.54
CA PHE A 95 -2.65 5.89 5.76
C PHE A 95 -4.10 6.36 5.62
N GLY A 96 -5.03 5.62 6.20
CA GLY A 96 -6.42 6.06 6.36
C GLY A 96 -6.57 6.88 7.63
N CYS A 97 -7.33 7.97 7.55
CA CYS A 97 -7.70 8.79 8.70
C CYS A 97 -9.17 9.21 8.60
N LYS A 98 -9.76 9.63 9.72
CA LYS A 98 -11.14 10.16 9.73
C LYS A 98 -11.18 11.68 9.58
N ASP A 99 -10.09 12.34 9.90
CA ASP A 99 -9.91 13.79 9.78
C ASP A 99 -8.47 14.13 9.35
N ALA A 100 -8.36 14.67 8.13
CA ALA A 100 -7.07 15.06 7.54
C ALA A 100 -6.45 16.28 8.23
N ASP A 101 -7.26 17.20 8.77
CA ASP A 101 -6.76 18.37 9.51
C ASP A 101 -6.10 17.96 10.82
N THR A 102 -6.63 16.92 11.49
CA THR A 102 -6.01 16.32 12.68
C THR A 102 -4.62 15.78 12.37
N VAL A 103 -4.45 15.09 11.23
CA VAL A 103 -3.14 14.59 10.77
C VAL A 103 -2.17 15.74 10.48
N ALA A 104 -2.60 16.72 9.67
CA ALA A 104 -1.75 17.86 9.32
C ALA A 104 -1.31 18.67 10.55
N THR A 105 -2.21 18.89 11.50
CA THR A 105 -1.92 19.58 12.77
C THR A 105 -0.91 18.81 13.62
N ARG A 106 -1.06 17.49 13.75
CA ARG A 106 -0.10 16.64 14.46
C ARG A 106 1.29 16.71 13.84
N LEU A 107 1.39 16.58 12.51
CA LEU A 107 2.67 16.63 11.81
C LEU A 107 3.36 17.98 12.03
N SER A 108 2.63 19.08 11.85
CA SER A 108 3.15 20.43 12.10
C SER A 108 3.62 20.62 13.56
N SER A 109 2.86 20.09 14.53
CA SER A 109 3.23 20.14 15.95
C SER A 109 4.49 19.32 16.26
N ALA A 110 4.77 18.29 15.46
CA ALA A 110 5.98 17.48 15.53
C ALA A 110 7.13 18.00 14.65
N ASN A 111 7.00 19.21 14.08
CA ASN A 111 7.96 19.80 13.14
C ASN A 111 8.21 18.96 11.87
N VAL A 112 7.21 18.18 11.45
CA VAL A 112 7.22 17.46 10.17
C VAL A 112 6.47 18.30 9.14
N ALA A 113 7.20 18.77 8.13
CA ALA A 113 6.59 19.50 7.02
C ALA A 113 5.56 18.62 6.29
N ASN A 114 4.49 19.24 5.80
CA ASN A 114 3.41 18.57 5.12
C ASN A 114 2.71 19.54 4.16
N SER A 115 1.92 19.02 3.23
CA SER A 115 1.23 19.83 2.23
C SER A 115 0.03 20.63 2.75
N GLY A 116 -0.37 20.45 4.01
CA GLY A 116 -1.75 20.71 4.42
C GLY A 116 -2.73 19.77 3.72
N VAL A 117 -4.03 20.01 3.92
CA VAL A 117 -5.10 19.21 3.32
C VAL A 117 -5.31 19.61 1.86
N ILE A 118 -5.20 18.63 0.96
CA ILE A 118 -5.47 18.75 -0.47
C ILE A 118 -6.74 17.96 -0.78
N ALA A 119 -7.72 18.62 -1.40
CA ALA A 119 -8.90 17.95 -1.90
C ALA A 119 -8.60 17.29 -3.25
N LEU A 120 -8.80 15.97 -3.34
CA LEU A 120 -8.70 15.19 -4.58
C LEU A 120 -10.05 14.57 -4.92
N GLN A 121 -10.28 14.33 -6.21
CA GLN A 121 -11.45 13.60 -6.66
C GLN A 121 -11.17 12.84 -7.96
N ARG A 122 -11.88 11.74 -8.17
CA ARG A 122 -11.88 11.01 -9.45
C ARG A 122 -13.23 10.37 -9.70
N ASP A 123 -13.57 10.21 -10.97
CA ASP A 123 -14.75 9.46 -11.37
C ASP A 123 -14.50 7.96 -11.28
N ILE A 124 -15.48 7.23 -10.74
CA ILE A 124 -15.46 5.79 -10.54
C ILE A 124 -16.77 5.21 -11.08
N GLY A 125 -16.68 4.12 -11.83
CA GLY A 125 -17.84 3.34 -12.23
C GLY A 125 -18.45 2.61 -11.03
N THR A 126 -19.77 2.74 -10.86
CA THR A 126 -20.59 1.97 -9.91
C THR A 126 -21.64 1.17 -10.69
N PRO A 127 -22.29 0.16 -10.10
CA PRO A 127 -23.42 -0.53 -10.74
C PRO A 127 -24.54 0.44 -11.18
N GLU A 128 -24.68 1.58 -10.50
CA GLU A 128 -25.65 2.64 -10.79
C GLU A 128 -25.11 3.75 -11.71
N GLY A 129 -23.99 3.49 -12.41
CA GLY A 129 -23.32 4.42 -13.32
C GLY A 129 -22.11 5.13 -12.70
N THR A 130 -21.59 6.15 -13.37
CA THR A 130 -20.43 6.90 -12.87
C THR A 130 -20.79 7.72 -11.61
N ARG A 131 -19.88 7.73 -10.63
CA ARG A 131 -19.93 8.56 -9.41
C ARG A 131 -18.57 9.21 -9.17
N THR A 132 -18.53 10.31 -8.44
CA THR A 132 -17.28 11.00 -8.09
C THR A 132 -16.83 10.65 -6.68
N ALA A 133 -15.72 9.92 -6.57
CA ALA A 133 -15.04 9.65 -5.31
C ALA A 133 -14.23 10.89 -4.88
N LYS A 134 -14.25 11.21 -3.58
CA LYS A 134 -13.64 12.43 -3.02
C LYS A 134 -12.76 12.09 -1.83
N PHE A 135 -11.59 12.73 -1.78
CA PHE A 135 -10.55 12.46 -0.80
C PHE A 135 -9.98 13.75 -0.23
N ASP A 136 -9.68 13.75 1.05
CA ASP A 136 -8.86 14.79 1.70
C ASP A 136 -7.49 14.17 2.01
N CYS A 137 -6.46 14.62 1.30
CA CYS A 137 -5.12 14.04 1.37
C CYS A 137 -4.12 15.00 2.04
N VAL A 138 -3.18 14.44 2.80
CA VAL A 138 -2.03 15.15 3.37
C VAL A 138 -0.78 14.41 2.95
N HIS A 139 0.05 15.05 2.12
CA HIS A 139 1.37 14.54 1.76
C HIS A 139 2.37 14.88 2.85
N PHE A 140 3.14 13.89 3.28
CA PHE A 140 4.21 14.10 4.25
C PHE A 140 5.48 14.57 3.54
N ASP A 141 6.37 15.23 4.26
CA ASP A 141 7.67 15.62 3.72
C ASP A 141 8.48 14.40 3.28
N ARG A 142 8.90 14.42 2.02
CA ARG A 142 9.70 13.35 1.40
C ARG A 142 11.05 13.20 2.06
N ALA A 143 11.62 14.28 2.62
CA ALA A 143 12.87 14.19 3.37
C ALA A 143 12.71 13.36 4.66
N ALA A 144 11.51 13.33 5.24
CA ALA A 144 11.18 12.52 6.41
C ALA A 144 10.76 11.09 6.05
N THR A 145 10.54 10.77 4.78
CA THR A 145 9.97 9.49 4.34
C THR A 145 10.75 8.89 3.16
N PRO A 146 12.03 8.52 3.35
CA PRO A 146 12.87 7.99 2.28
C PRO A 146 12.40 6.61 1.76
N GLU A 147 11.53 5.92 2.49
CA GLU A 147 10.94 4.65 2.06
C GLU A 147 10.11 4.81 0.78
N GLY A 148 9.38 5.92 0.62
CA GLY A 148 8.46 6.14 -0.49
C GLY A 148 7.60 7.40 -0.37
N LEU A 149 6.53 7.47 -1.16
CA LEU A 149 5.44 8.43 -0.98
C LEU A 149 4.58 8.01 0.21
N ILE A 150 4.81 8.63 1.36
CA ILE A 150 4.00 8.38 2.55
C ILE A 150 3.04 9.54 2.76
N GLN A 151 1.77 9.22 2.94
CA GLN A 151 0.68 10.18 2.98
C GLN A 151 -0.45 9.68 3.88
N ALA A 152 -1.41 10.56 4.19
CA ALA A 152 -2.68 10.18 4.79
C ALA A 152 -3.84 10.66 3.93
N ALA A 153 -4.93 9.90 3.88
CA ALA A 153 -6.13 10.27 3.18
C ALA A 153 -7.38 9.92 3.99
N ARG A 154 -8.34 10.84 4.00
CA ARG A 154 -9.73 10.56 4.37
C ARG A 154 -10.53 10.33 3.11
N HIS A 155 -11.14 9.16 2.99
CA HIS A 155 -12.15 8.91 1.97
C HIS A 155 -13.47 9.52 2.44
N ARG A 156 -14.04 10.50 1.71
CA ARG A 156 -15.31 11.12 2.08
C ARG A 156 -16.52 10.23 1.76
N ASN A 157 -16.37 9.37 0.76
CA ASN A 157 -17.38 8.43 0.26
C ASN A 157 -16.71 7.06 -0.02
N PRO A 158 -16.22 6.37 1.03
CA PRO A 158 -15.44 5.13 0.90
C PRO A 158 -16.21 4.03 0.17
N GLU A 159 -17.54 4.03 0.20
CA GLU A 159 -18.40 3.06 -0.48
C GLU A 159 -18.20 3.02 -2.00
N TYR A 160 -17.73 4.10 -2.62
CA TYR A 160 -17.43 4.13 -4.06
C TYR A 160 -16.12 3.42 -4.39
N VAL A 161 -15.18 3.32 -3.45
CA VAL A 161 -13.93 2.58 -3.62
C VAL A 161 -14.10 1.13 -3.16
N HIS A 162 -14.68 0.93 -1.97
CA HIS A 162 -14.89 -0.39 -1.35
C HIS A 162 -16.22 -1.02 -1.81
N GLN A 163 -16.36 -1.22 -3.12
CA GLN A 163 -17.57 -1.81 -3.70
C GLN A 163 -17.59 -3.32 -3.46
N PRO A 164 -18.72 -3.92 -3.00
CA PRO A 164 -18.81 -5.35 -2.68
C PRO A 164 -18.32 -6.30 -3.79
N ARG A 165 -18.52 -5.92 -5.06
CA ARG A 165 -18.10 -6.69 -6.24
C ARG A 165 -16.58 -6.85 -6.41
N TYR A 166 -15.77 -6.12 -5.65
CA TYR A 166 -14.31 -6.20 -5.70
C TYR A 166 -13.69 -6.78 -4.42
N LEU A 167 -14.50 -7.18 -3.43
CA LEU A 167 -14.03 -7.65 -2.12
C LEU A 167 -13.73 -9.15 -2.06
N THR A 168 -14.07 -9.90 -3.11
CA THR A 168 -13.87 -11.36 -3.17
C THR A 168 -12.71 -11.65 -4.10
N HIS A 169 -11.73 -12.39 -3.58
CA HIS A 169 -10.53 -12.81 -4.30
C HIS A 169 -10.50 -14.34 -4.36
N GLU A 170 -10.04 -14.89 -5.47
CA GLU A 170 -9.94 -16.34 -5.68
C GLU A 170 -8.95 -16.99 -4.69
N ASN A 171 -7.87 -16.28 -4.37
CA ASN A 171 -6.92 -16.69 -3.34
C ASN A 171 -7.45 -16.57 -1.89
N GLY A 172 -8.70 -16.14 -1.71
CA GLY A 172 -9.34 -16.02 -0.40
C GLY A 172 -8.79 -14.91 0.49
N ALA A 173 -7.98 -13.98 -0.03
CA ALA A 173 -7.46 -12.85 0.73
C ALA A 173 -8.60 -11.94 1.23
N THR A 174 -8.51 -11.49 2.47
CA THR A 174 -9.52 -10.66 3.14
C THR A 174 -8.98 -9.34 3.65
N SER A 175 -7.65 -9.16 3.70
CA SER A 175 -7.04 -7.90 4.13
C SER A 175 -5.53 -7.87 3.94
N LEU A 176 -4.97 -6.66 3.79
CA LEU A 176 -3.55 -6.38 4.02
C LEU A 176 -3.30 -6.19 5.53
N SER A 177 -2.78 -7.22 6.20
CA SER A 177 -2.65 -7.26 7.66
C SER A 177 -1.30 -6.84 8.20
N SER A 178 -0.23 -6.90 7.41
CA SER A 178 1.07 -6.38 7.85
C SER A 178 1.90 -5.81 6.70
N LEU A 179 2.72 -4.82 7.03
CA LEU A 179 3.83 -4.34 6.20
C LEU A 179 5.15 -4.55 6.93
N LEU A 180 6.19 -5.02 6.24
CA LEU A 180 7.56 -5.06 6.76
C LEU A 180 8.39 -3.97 6.07
N ILE A 181 8.90 -3.05 6.87
CA ILE A 181 9.76 -1.96 6.42
C ILE A 181 11.19 -2.24 6.85
N VAL A 182 12.13 -2.10 5.91
CA VAL A 182 13.56 -2.31 6.14
C VAL A 182 14.28 -0.97 6.12
N SER A 183 15.17 -0.76 7.09
CA SER A 183 16.06 0.41 7.16
C SER A 183 17.32 0.10 7.95
N GLU A 184 18.39 0.88 7.76
CA GLU A 184 19.65 0.73 8.51
C GLU A 184 19.48 0.93 10.03
N ASP A 185 18.54 1.79 10.45
CA ASP A 185 18.16 1.97 11.86
C ASP A 185 16.65 1.73 12.04
N PRO A 186 16.24 0.47 12.26
CA PRO A 186 14.83 0.10 12.38
C PRO A 186 14.13 0.77 13.55
N GLN A 187 14.85 1.01 14.65
CA GLN A 187 14.28 1.63 15.84
C GLN A 187 13.99 3.12 15.59
N ALA A 188 14.92 3.84 14.98
CA ALA A 188 14.71 5.24 14.59
C ALA A 188 13.58 5.37 13.54
N THR A 189 13.52 4.46 12.57
CA THR A 189 12.41 4.42 11.60
C THR A 189 11.08 4.15 12.27
N ALA A 190 11.01 3.20 13.21
CA ALA A 190 9.79 2.90 13.95
C ALA A 190 9.33 4.08 14.82
N GLN A 191 10.25 4.78 15.48
CA GLN A 191 9.96 6.01 16.23
C GLN A 191 9.43 7.11 15.33
N ARG A 192 10.02 7.28 14.14
CA ARG A 192 9.55 8.24 13.14
C ARG A 192 8.12 7.89 12.69
N TYR A 193 7.84 6.63 12.39
CA TYR A 193 6.48 6.21 12.02
C TYR A 193 5.48 6.35 13.16
N ALA A 194 5.89 6.21 14.42
CA ALA A 194 5.02 6.48 15.57
C ALA A 194 4.60 7.96 15.60
N VAL A 195 5.54 8.88 15.30
CA VAL A 195 5.24 10.31 15.13
C VAL A 195 4.33 10.55 13.92
N LEU A 196 4.63 9.95 12.77
CA LEU A 196 3.86 10.12 11.51
C LEU A 196 2.43 9.59 11.61
N THR A 197 2.21 8.53 12.39
CA THR A 197 0.90 7.88 12.57
C THR A 197 0.16 8.39 13.81
N GLY A 198 0.85 9.00 14.78
CA GLY A 198 0.27 9.33 16.08
C GLY A 198 -0.02 8.09 16.95
N GLN A 199 0.52 6.93 16.57
CA GLN A 199 0.29 5.65 17.24
C GLN A 199 1.46 5.28 18.16
N SER A 200 1.20 4.41 19.13
CA SER A 200 2.22 3.94 20.06
C SER A 200 3.15 2.93 19.39
N LEU A 201 4.45 3.11 19.65
CA LEU A 201 5.48 2.13 19.30
C LEU A 201 5.49 1.01 20.33
N GLY A 202 5.47 -0.24 19.86
CA GLY A 202 5.58 -1.44 20.67
C GLY A 202 6.52 -2.48 20.06
N GLN A 203 6.27 -3.74 20.37
CA GLN A 203 6.96 -4.89 19.81
C GLN A 203 5.93 -5.83 19.17
N ILE A 204 6.20 -6.28 17.95
CA ILE A 204 5.36 -7.21 17.18
C ILE A 204 6.30 -8.26 16.58
N ASP A 205 6.10 -9.54 16.91
CA ASP A 205 6.96 -10.66 16.46
C ASP A 205 8.47 -10.46 16.74
N GLY A 206 8.79 -9.82 17.86
CA GLY A 206 10.16 -9.50 18.26
C GLY A 206 10.82 -8.38 17.45
N LEU A 207 10.02 -7.57 16.74
CA LEU A 207 10.48 -6.38 16.02
C LEU A 207 9.83 -5.13 16.61
N PRO A 208 10.48 -3.94 16.54
CA PRO A 208 9.78 -2.68 16.69
C PRO A 208 8.57 -2.64 15.75
N GLY A 209 7.42 -2.23 16.27
CA GLY A 209 6.20 -2.28 15.48
C GLY A 209 5.09 -1.38 15.99
N ILE A 210 4.17 -1.03 15.08
CA ILE A 210 3.02 -0.18 15.32
C ILE A 210 1.77 -0.96 14.90
N SER A 211 0.84 -1.16 15.84
CA SER A 211 -0.49 -1.69 15.51
C SER A 211 -1.40 -0.52 15.22
N LEU A 212 -1.93 -0.43 14.00
CA LEU A 212 -2.96 0.56 13.70
C LEU A 212 -4.30 0.08 14.29
N PRO A 213 -5.22 0.99 14.64
CA PRO A 213 -6.52 0.64 15.19
C PRO A 213 -7.35 -0.36 14.38
N LEU A 214 -7.20 -0.36 13.04
CA LEU A 214 -7.82 -1.34 12.16
C LEU A 214 -6.86 -2.51 11.89
N VAL A 215 -6.86 -3.05 10.67
CA VAL A 215 -6.31 -4.39 10.39
C VAL A 215 -4.78 -4.44 10.36
N THR A 216 -4.12 -3.37 9.95
CA THR A 216 -2.70 -3.43 9.55
C THR A 216 -1.72 -3.14 10.69
N THR A 217 -0.69 -3.97 10.80
CA THR A 217 0.51 -3.70 11.61
C THR A 217 1.69 -3.27 10.75
N LEU A 218 2.49 -2.31 11.22
CA LEU A 218 3.78 -1.98 10.63
C LEU A 218 4.88 -2.63 11.47
N ARG A 219 5.80 -3.35 10.82
CA ARG A 219 6.97 -3.96 11.47
C ARG A 219 8.23 -3.39 10.85
N PHE A 220 9.26 -3.16 11.67
CA PHE A 220 10.50 -2.53 11.25
C PHE A 220 11.69 -3.44 11.53
N THR A 221 12.57 -3.64 10.57
CA THR A 221 13.74 -4.51 10.73
C THR A 221 14.94 -4.05 9.90
N GLY A 222 16.12 -4.61 10.17
CA GLY A 222 17.35 -4.34 9.41
C GLY A 222 17.47 -5.27 8.21
N PRO A 223 18.29 -4.94 7.20
CA PRO A 223 18.42 -5.76 5.98
C PRO A 223 18.84 -7.22 6.24
N GLN A 224 19.75 -7.44 7.18
CA GLN A 224 20.23 -8.79 7.53
C GLN A 224 19.12 -9.66 8.15
N ASP A 225 18.40 -9.11 9.13
CA ASP A 225 17.30 -9.81 9.80
C ASP A 225 16.12 -10.04 8.85
N ALA A 226 15.85 -9.10 7.95
CA ALA A 226 14.86 -9.26 6.89
C ALA A 226 15.18 -10.48 6.01
N GLY A 227 16.43 -10.63 5.56
CA GLY A 227 16.85 -11.76 4.74
C GLY A 227 16.79 -13.13 5.45
N GLN A 228 16.91 -13.15 6.78
CA GLN A 228 16.70 -14.37 7.56
C GLN A 228 15.21 -14.72 7.70
N ARG A 229 14.36 -13.69 7.92
CA ARG A 229 12.91 -13.85 8.10
C ARG A 229 12.18 -14.17 6.80
N LEU A 230 12.62 -13.57 5.71
CA LEU A 230 12.08 -13.75 4.35
C LEU A 230 13.12 -14.48 3.52
N SER A 231 13.33 -15.77 3.81
CA SER A 231 14.33 -16.56 3.09
C SER A 231 13.89 -16.83 1.65
N GLY A 232 14.88 -17.06 0.76
CA GLY A 232 14.63 -17.46 -0.62
C GLY A 232 14.09 -16.36 -1.54
N THR A 233 14.42 -15.09 -1.27
CA THR A 233 13.94 -13.95 -2.06
C THR A 233 14.97 -12.82 -2.17
N LEU A 234 14.81 -11.98 -3.19
CA LEU A 234 15.60 -10.78 -3.42
C LEU A 234 14.85 -9.53 -2.92
N LEU A 235 15.25 -9.02 -1.74
CA LEU A 235 14.65 -7.84 -1.14
C LEU A 235 15.12 -6.54 -1.82
N SER A 236 14.21 -5.57 -1.94
CA SER A 236 14.54 -4.21 -2.38
C SER A 236 15.56 -3.54 -1.45
N PRO A 237 16.44 -2.66 -1.98
CA PRO A 237 17.43 -1.97 -1.16
C PRO A 237 16.77 -1.09 -0.10
N ALA A 238 17.40 -1.01 1.09
CA ALA A 238 16.94 -0.16 2.17
C ALA A 238 17.18 1.34 1.86
N PRO A 239 16.35 2.26 2.37
CA PRO A 239 15.09 2.00 3.08
C PRO A 239 13.93 1.69 2.11
N SER A 240 13.13 0.66 2.42
CA SER A 240 12.06 0.19 1.54
C SER A 240 10.99 -0.61 2.29
N ILE A 241 9.84 -0.80 1.65
CA ILE A 241 8.80 -1.71 2.11
C ILE A 241 9.00 -3.03 1.36
N VAL A 242 9.37 -4.09 2.07
CA VAL A 242 9.86 -5.32 1.43
C VAL A 242 8.86 -6.46 1.47
N ALA A 243 7.84 -6.39 2.32
CA ALA A 243 6.78 -7.39 2.39
C ALA A 243 5.41 -6.81 2.68
N ALA A 244 4.41 -7.41 2.05
CA ALA A 244 2.99 -7.23 2.30
C ALA A 244 2.40 -8.58 2.74
N THR A 245 1.82 -8.61 3.94
CA THR A 245 1.18 -9.81 4.48
C THR A 245 -0.33 -9.70 4.29
N PHE A 246 -0.93 -10.74 3.72
CA PHE A 246 -2.35 -10.88 3.46
C PHE A 246 -2.95 -11.92 4.40
N THR A 247 -4.05 -11.57 5.05
CA THR A 247 -4.89 -12.57 5.72
C THR A 247 -5.77 -13.25 4.69
N VAL A 248 -5.86 -14.58 4.72
CA VAL A 248 -6.72 -15.39 3.85
C VAL A 248 -7.71 -16.21 4.69
N ALA A 249 -8.87 -16.52 4.09
CA ALA A 249 -9.90 -17.32 4.72
C ALA A 249 -9.46 -18.79 4.97
N ASP A 250 -8.70 -19.37 4.03
CA ASP A 250 -8.17 -20.74 4.13
C ASP A 250 -6.76 -20.79 3.52
N LEU A 251 -5.75 -20.99 4.37
CA LEU A 251 -4.34 -20.94 3.97
C LEU A 251 -3.97 -22.07 3.02
N ALA A 252 -4.53 -23.26 3.22
CA ALA A 252 -4.26 -24.42 2.38
C ALA A 252 -4.77 -24.22 0.95
N SER A 253 -5.98 -23.65 0.80
CA SER A 253 -6.59 -23.34 -0.49
C SER A 253 -5.84 -22.22 -1.20
N ALA A 254 -5.49 -21.14 -0.49
CA ALA A 254 -4.68 -20.05 -1.05
C ALA A 254 -3.32 -20.56 -1.55
N ARG A 255 -2.65 -21.37 -0.74
CA ARG A 255 -1.39 -22.02 -1.11
C ARG A 255 -1.54 -22.91 -2.34
N ALA A 256 -2.57 -23.76 -2.39
CA ALA A 256 -2.80 -24.66 -3.52
C ALA A 256 -3.05 -23.88 -4.82
N LEU A 257 -3.90 -22.86 -4.80
CA LEU A 257 -4.17 -22.00 -5.94
C LEU A 257 -2.91 -21.34 -6.48
N ILE A 258 -2.09 -20.76 -5.59
CA ILE A 258 -0.86 -20.05 -5.97
C ILE A 258 0.19 -21.04 -6.52
N ALA A 259 0.28 -22.24 -5.96
CA ALA A 259 1.17 -23.30 -6.45
C ALA A 259 0.73 -23.78 -7.85
N ASP A 260 -0.56 -24.03 -8.04
CA ASP A 260 -1.13 -24.48 -9.31
C ASP A 260 -1.00 -23.42 -10.41
N ALA A 261 -1.03 -22.14 -10.04
CA ALA A 261 -0.72 -21.02 -10.92
C ALA A 261 0.78 -20.91 -11.27
N GLY A 262 1.63 -21.76 -10.69
CA GLY A 262 3.06 -21.89 -11.01
C GLY A 262 3.97 -20.91 -10.28
N PHE A 263 3.51 -20.28 -9.20
CA PHE A 263 4.39 -19.41 -8.39
C PHE A 263 5.26 -20.24 -7.45
N PRO A 264 6.53 -19.85 -7.24
CA PRO A 264 7.34 -20.45 -6.20
C PRO A 264 6.77 -20.08 -4.83
N ILE A 265 6.75 -21.06 -3.95
CA ILE A 265 6.27 -20.92 -2.57
C ILE A 265 7.42 -21.23 -1.63
N VAL A 266 7.63 -20.32 -0.69
CA VAL A 266 8.49 -20.56 0.47
C VAL A 266 7.60 -20.79 1.68
N GLU A 267 7.80 -21.93 2.33
CA GLU A 267 7.01 -22.34 3.49
C GLU A 267 7.49 -21.64 4.77
N GLY A 268 6.54 -21.39 5.67
CA GLY A 268 6.82 -21.01 7.05
C GLY A 268 5.79 -21.57 8.01
N ASP A 269 5.98 -21.33 9.30
CA ASP A 269 5.03 -21.78 10.33
C ASP A 269 3.71 -21.00 10.23
N ASN A 270 2.62 -21.69 9.87
CA ASN A 270 1.28 -21.13 9.65
C ASN A 270 1.25 -19.95 8.66
N ARG A 271 2.17 -19.96 7.70
CA ARG A 271 2.28 -18.95 6.65
C ARG A 271 2.98 -19.54 5.43
N PHE A 272 2.86 -18.87 4.31
CA PHE A 272 3.77 -19.06 3.18
C PHE A 272 3.97 -17.72 2.49
N HIS A 273 5.01 -17.60 1.66
CA HIS A 273 5.18 -16.41 0.84
C HIS A 273 5.61 -16.72 -0.58
N VAL A 274 5.21 -15.82 -1.48
CA VAL A 274 5.76 -15.72 -2.83
C VAL A 274 6.94 -14.75 -2.79
N PRO A 275 8.15 -15.15 -3.24
CA PRO A 275 9.32 -14.28 -3.30
C PRO A 275 9.06 -12.98 -4.08
N ALA A 276 9.67 -11.89 -3.65
CA ALA A 276 9.55 -10.55 -4.20
C ALA A 276 9.79 -10.48 -5.72
N GLU A 277 10.82 -11.16 -6.22
CA GLU A 277 11.14 -11.22 -7.66
C GLU A 277 10.03 -11.88 -8.51
N HIS A 278 9.13 -12.64 -7.88
CA HIS A 278 7.95 -13.25 -8.51
C HIS A 278 6.64 -12.51 -8.19
N ALA A 279 6.72 -11.44 -7.41
CA ALA A 279 5.57 -10.66 -6.95
C ALA A 279 5.86 -9.15 -6.97
N LEU A 280 6.45 -8.68 -8.09
CA LEU A 280 6.67 -7.26 -8.40
C LEU A 280 7.53 -6.52 -7.37
N GLY A 281 8.59 -7.17 -6.90
CA GLY A 281 9.58 -6.57 -6.00
C GLY A 281 9.16 -6.48 -4.53
N VAL A 282 8.05 -7.10 -4.12
CA VAL A 282 7.59 -7.14 -2.73
C VAL A 282 7.20 -8.55 -2.36
N VAL A 283 7.68 -9.06 -1.23
CA VAL A 283 7.26 -10.38 -0.76
C VAL A 283 5.76 -10.36 -0.45
N HIS A 284 5.02 -11.29 -1.04
CA HIS A 284 3.60 -11.47 -0.75
C HIS A 284 3.46 -12.66 0.20
N GLU A 285 3.30 -12.35 1.48
CA GLU A 285 3.12 -13.33 2.54
C GLU A 285 1.63 -13.56 2.77
N PHE A 286 1.23 -14.82 2.96
CA PHE A 286 -0.14 -15.21 3.22
C PHE A 286 -0.21 -15.91 4.58
N VAL A 287 -1.17 -15.49 5.40
CA VAL A 287 -1.44 -16.03 6.73
C VAL A 287 -2.94 -16.27 6.88
N GLN A 288 -3.35 -17.18 7.73
CA GLN A 288 -4.75 -17.32 8.11
C GLN A 288 -4.92 -16.86 9.55
N ASP A 289 -5.99 -16.10 9.82
CA ASP A 289 -6.29 -15.68 11.18
C ASP A 289 -6.62 -16.94 11.99
N THR A 290 -5.91 -17.15 13.10
CA THR A 290 -6.07 -18.34 13.96
C THR A 290 -7.12 -18.10 15.06
N ARG A 291 -7.91 -17.04 14.93
CA ARG A 291 -8.93 -16.61 15.87
C ARG A 291 -10.25 -17.35 15.71
#